data_AF-A0A8H6SZ95-F1
#
_entry.id   AF-A0A8H6SZ95-F1
#
_cell.length_a   1.000
_cell.length_b   1.000
_cell.length_c   1.000
_cell.angle_alpha   90.00
_cell.angle_beta   90.00
_cell.angle_gamma   90.00
#
_symmetry.space_group_name_H-M   'P 1'
#
loop_
_entity.id
_entity.type
_entity.pdbx_description
1 polymer ?
#
loop_
_entity_poly.entity_id
_entity_poly.type
_entity_poly.pdbx_seq_one_letter_code
_entity_poly.pdbx_strand_id
1 'polypeptide(L)'
;MPRDAYESDTSERDIPTCADILARRRVQPVVGFHVGGGKKALNRRGRAVARILHTHGWDDEAIAGVFGIGKATIMRHCTGPRWKQVHPRDEEANDYDYAALGGEDFSVHFPPLAVPIPVPRKKRGGKRKKVTAIVQPEVVAETDDEILTDSSELTPPPPTRTVKKPRIRTPTPTPEPQNKPLFPSALPPTLPIFLESTLELKGAMSLSRPKHLAAFNAAGLTVARAYIIAQWPDAQLNEALTRVLVRDVPAGVRPLDNFEVTMLEDRLRGLRASVSNNQTFTPPTLADALSIASFLTNVQGGCAG
;
A
#
# COMPACT_ATOMS: atom_id res chain seq x y z
N MET A 1 8.99 25.36 -7.89
CA MET A 1 10.13 24.41 -7.81
C MET A 1 10.81 24.35 -9.18
N PRO A 2 12.15 24.31 -9.26
CA PRO A 2 12.87 24.14 -10.52
C PRO A 2 12.41 22.85 -11.21
N ARG A 3 12.37 22.85 -12.55
CA ARG A 3 11.81 21.77 -13.39
C ARG A 3 12.59 20.47 -13.20
N ASP A 4 12.16 19.66 -12.25
CA ASP A 4 12.73 18.36 -11.94
C ASP A 4 12.33 17.28 -12.97
N ALA A 5 12.98 16.12 -12.86
CA ALA A 5 13.07 15.05 -13.85
C ALA A 5 11.78 14.70 -14.61
N TYR A 6 11.98 14.23 -15.86
CA TYR A 6 10.97 13.66 -16.75
C TYR A 6 9.98 12.76 -15.97
N GLU A 7 8.70 13.14 -15.99
CA GLU A 7 7.60 12.32 -15.52
C GLU A 7 7.53 11.07 -16.40
N SER A 8 8.01 9.94 -15.87
CA SER A 8 7.74 8.63 -16.47
C SER A 8 6.23 8.48 -16.64
N ASP A 9 5.77 7.98 -17.80
CA ASP A 9 4.36 7.77 -18.24
C ASP A 9 3.47 6.96 -17.26
N THR A 10 3.97 6.61 -16.08
CA THR A 10 3.17 6.17 -14.95
C THR A 10 2.43 7.36 -14.36
N SER A 11 1.13 7.46 -14.69
CA SER A 11 0.20 8.44 -14.11
C SER A 11 0.35 8.54 -12.59
N GLU A 12 0.06 9.71 -12.01
CA GLU A 12 0.10 9.97 -10.56
C GLU A 12 -0.68 8.94 -9.69
N ARG A 13 -1.54 8.13 -10.33
CA ARG A 13 -2.40 7.13 -9.68
C ARG A 13 -1.70 5.84 -9.22
N ASP A 14 -0.44 5.61 -9.60
CA ASP A 14 0.29 4.38 -9.26
C ASP A 14 1.14 4.50 -7.96
N ILE A 15 0.92 5.55 -7.16
CA ILE A 15 1.71 5.82 -5.94
C ILE A 15 0.90 5.39 -4.71
N PRO A 16 1.46 4.54 -3.84
CA PRO A 16 0.77 4.13 -2.61
C PRO A 16 0.57 5.29 -1.65
N THR A 17 -0.60 5.31 -1.02
CA THR A 17 -0.86 6.21 0.12
C THR A 17 -0.09 5.76 1.36
N CYS A 18 0.10 6.66 2.33
CA CYS A 18 0.60 6.30 3.66
C CYS A 18 -0.24 5.19 4.28
N ALA A 19 -1.58 5.25 4.13
CA ALA A 19 -2.47 4.21 4.62
C ALA A 19 -2.21 2.85 3.94
N ASP A 20 -1.96 2.83 2.63
CA ASP A 20 -1.63 1.61 1.90
C ASP A 20 -0.28 1.03 2.36
N ILE A 21 0.72 1.88 2.56
CA ILE A 21 2.04 1.45 3.05
C ILE A 21 1.92 0.85 4.44
N LEU A 22 1.28 1.55 5.38
CA LEU A 22 1.11 1.08 6.75
C LEU A 22 0.31 -0.23 6.81
N ALA A 23 -0.69 -0.37 5.94
CA ALA A 23 -1.48 -1.60 5.80
C ALA A 23 -0.80 -2.69 4.96
N ARG A 24 0.39 -2.43 4.41
CA ARG A 24 1.09 -3.28 3.41
C ARG A 24 0.18 -3.69 2.24
N ARG A 25 -0.75 -2.81 1.89
CA ARG A 25 -1.71 -3.04 0.80
C ARG A 25 -1.02 -2.81 -0.52
N ARG A 26 -1.14 -3.79 -1.41
CA ARG A 26 -0.67 -3.63 -2.78
C ARG A 26 -1.56 -2.63 -3.52
N VAL A 27 -0.95 -1.59 -4.08
CA VAL A 27 -1.60 -0.70 -5.04
C VAL A 27 -1.97 -1.54 -6.24
N GLN A 28 -3.27 -1.69 -6.48
CA GLN A 28 -3.71 -2.38 -7.68
C GLN A 28 -3.29 -1.53 -8.88
N PRO A 29 -2.56 -2.11 -9.84
CA PRO A 29 -2.32 -1.40 -11.08
C PRO A 29 -3.68 -1.08 -11.67
N VAL A 30 -4.03 0.20 -11.79
CA VAL A 30 -5.22 0.60 -12.53
C VAL A 30 -5.06 -0.06 -13.88
N VAL A 31 -6.05 -0.85 -14.29
CA VAL A 31 -6.07 -1.67 -15.52
C VAL A 31 -5.93 -0.74 -16.72
N GLY A 32 -4.71 -0.30 -16.96
CA GLY A 32 -4.29 0.52 -18.07
C GLY A 32 -3.97 -0.45 -19.19
N PHE A 33 -4.60 -0.19 -20.33
CA PHE A 33 -4.36 -0.83 -21.62
C PHE A 33 -2.92 -1.34 -21.74
N HIS A 34 -2.78 -2.59 -22.19
CA HIS A 34 -1.49 -3.22 -22.48
C HIS A 34 -0.76 -2.40 -23.55
N VAL A 35 -0.08 -1.32 -23.14
CA VAL A 35 0.89 -0.62 -23.98
C VAL A 35 2.11 -1.53 -23.97
N GLY A 36 2.30 -2.24 -25.07
CA GLY A 36 3.29 -3.29 -25.18
C GLY A 36 4.70 -2.86 -24.79
N GLY A 37 5.39 -3.74 -24.07
CA GLY A 37 6.86 -3.87 -24.14
C GLY A 37 7.72 -3.04 -23.18
N GLY A 38 7.21 -1.96 -22.58
CA GLY A 38 7.99 -1.15 -21.63
C GLY A 38 7.87 -1.65 -20.19
N LYS A 39 8.98 -2.02 -19.53
CA LYS A 39 9.00 -2.18 -18.07
C LYS A 39 8.64 -0.83 -17.45
N LYS A 40 7.42 -0.67 -16.91
CA LYS A 40 6.97 0.56 -16.27
C LYS A 40 7.97 0.96 -15.18
N ALA A 41 8.59 2.13 -15.35
CA ALA A 41 9.46 2.73 -14.36
C ALA A 41 8.63 3.60 -13.42
N LEU A 42 8.93 3.56 -12.12
CA LEU A 42 8.30 4.44 -11.13
C LEU A 42 8.48 5.92 -11.53
N ASN A 43 7.43 6.73 -11.42
CA ASN A 43 7.54 8.19 -11.50
C ASN A 43 8.38 8.76 -10.35
N ARG A 44 8.70 10.06 -10.43
CA ARG A 44 9.58 10.74 -9.47
C ARG A 44 9.08 10.61 -8.03
N ARG A 45 7.77 10.78 -7.82
CA ARG A 45 7.14 10.66 -6.50
C ARG A 45 7.16 9.23 -5.97
N GLY A 46 6.88 8.22 -6.80
CA GLY A 46 7.01 6.82 -6.41
C GLY A 46 8.45 6.44 -6.02
N ARG A 47 9.46 6.96 -6.74
CA ARG A 47 10.87 6.77 -6.36
C ARG A 47 11.20 7.47 -5.04
N ALA A 48 10.67 8.66 -4.80
CA ALA A 48 10.85 9.39 -3.54
C ALA A 48 10.33 8.56 -2.35
N VAL A 49 9.08 8.11 -2.44
CA VAL A 49 8.44 7.28 -1.40
C VAL A 49 9.23 5.99 -1.19
N ALA A 50 9.64 5.30 -2.26
CA ALA A 50 10.43 4.08 -2.14
C ALA A 50 11.78 4.30 -1.43
N ARG A 51 12.48 5.41 -1.70
CA ARG A 51 13.74 5.76 -1.01
C ARG A 51 13.50 6.08 0.47
N ILE A 52 12.45 6.85 0.79
CA ILE A 52 12.07 7.12 2.19
C ILE A 52 11.84 5.80 2.93
N LEU A 53 11.01 4.90 2.42
CA LEU A 53 10.76 3.61 3.06
C LEU A 53 12.04 2.79 3.27
N HIS A 54 12.92 2.78 2.27
CA HIS A 54 14.20 2.08 2.38
C HIS A 54 15.09 2.66 3.49
N THR A 55 15.17 3.99 3.62
CA THR A 55 15.92 4.63 4.72
C THR A 55 15.35 4.27 6.09
N HIS A 56 14.05 4.01 6.17
CA HIS A 56 13.33 3.54 7.36
C HIS A 56 13.39 2.01 7.56
N GLY A 57 14.32 1.32 6.89
CA GLY A 57 14.62 -0.09 7.12
C GLY A 57 13.67 -1.07 6.41
N TRP A 58 12.85 -0.61 5.47
CA TRP A 58 12.04 -1.51 4.66
C TRP A 58 12.91 -2.26 3.65
N ASP A 59 12.59 -3.54 3.47
CA ASP A 59 13.24 -4.37 2.45
C ASP A 59 12.70 -4.04 1.05
N ASP A 60 13.55 -4.25 0.03
CA ASP A 60 13.17 -3.98 -1.36
C ASP A 60 11.95 -4.83 -1.80
N GLU A 61 11.71 -5.95 -1.13
CA GLU A 61 10.64 -6.89 -1.42
C GLU A 61 9.28 -6.43 -0.90
N ALA A 62 9.19 -5.92 0.34
CA ALA A 62 7.96 -5.31 0.84
C ALA A 62 7.65 -4.02 0.08
N ILE A 63 8.67 -3.20 -0.24
CA ILE A 63 8.46 -2.00 -1.07
C ILE A 63 7.88 -2.43 -2.43
N ALA A 64 8.50 -3.39 -3.12
CA ALA A 64 8.00 -3.90 -4.39
C ALA A 64 6.57 -4.46 -4.28
N GLY A 65 6.26 -5.15 -3.19
CA GLY A 65 4.92 -5.68 -2.90
C GLY A 65 3.85 -4.60 -2.79
N VAL A 66 4.12 -3.51 -2.08
CA VAL A 66 3.19 -2.38 -1.92
C VAL A 66 2.99 -1.66 -3.25
N PHE A 67 4.07 -1.37 -3.98
CA PHE A 67 4.00 -0.70 -5.29
C PHE A 67 3.48 -1.60 -6.41
N GLY A 68 3.36 -2.92 -6.15
CA GLY A 68 2.89 -3.90 -7.12
C GLY A 68 3.82 -4.10 -8.32
N ILE A 69 5.11 -3.77 -8.18
CA ILE A 69 6.14 -3.89 -9.22
C ILE A 69 7.17 -4.97 -8.84
N GLY A 70 8.10 -5.27 -9.75
CA GLY A 70 9.18 -6.21 -9.46
C GLY A 70 10.27 -5.61 -8.56
N LYS A 71 10.83 -6.41 -7.65
CA LYS A 71 11.99 -6.06 -6.79
C LYS A 71 13.17 -5.47 -7.57
N ALA A 72 13.46 -6.04 -8.75
CA ALA A 72 14.51 -5.54 -9.64
C ALA A 72 14.31 -4.07 -10.06
N THR A 73 13.06 -3.60 -10.16
CA THR A 73 12.72 -2.21 -10.48
C THR A 73 13.06 -1.29 -9.30
N ILE A 74 12.73 -1.69 -8.06
CA ILE A 74 13.11 -0.94 -6.85
C ILE A 74 14.63 -0.83 -6.74
N MET A 75 15.33 -1.95 -6.87
CA MET A 75 16.81 -1.97 -6.81
C MET A 75 17.44 -1.11 -7.90
N ARG A 76 16.93 -1.18 -9.15
CA ARG A 76 17.48 -0.42 -10.27
C ARG A 76 17.27 1.09 -10.15
N HIS A 77 16.15 1.52 -9.59
CA HIS A 77 15.78 2.94 -9.62
C HIS A 77 15.89 3.67 -8.28
N CYS A 78 15.92 2.95 -7.16
CA CYS A 78 15.80 3.54 -5.83
C CYS A 78 17.00 3.18 -4.93
N THR A 79 17.30 1.90 -4.74
CA THR A 79 18.13 1.43 -3.60
C THR A 79 19.50 0.83 -3.98
N GLY A 80 19.72 0.42 -5.23
CA GLY A 80 20.91 -0.33 -5.62
C GLY A 80 22.17 0.53 -5.87
N PRO A 81 23.32 0.27 -5.21
CA PRO A 81 24.52 1.12 -5.34
C PRO A 81 25.29 0.95 -6.67
N ARG A 82 25.15 -0.19 -7.35
CA ARG A 82 25.90 -0.52 -8.59
C ARG A 82 25.13 -0.30 -9.88
N TRP A 83 23.80 -0.28 -9.81
CA TRP A 83 22.92 -0.29 -10.98
C TRP A 83 21.84 0.79 -10.88
N LYS A 84 22.04 1.79 -10.02
CA LYS A 84 21.14 2.93 -9.91
C LYS A 84 21.11 3.62 -11.26
N GLN A 85 20.00 3.51 -11.96
CA GLN A 85 19.75 4.32 -13.12
C GLN A 85 19.67 5.77 -12.64
N VAL A 86 20.64 6.57 -13.03
CA VAL A 86 20.67 8.00 -12.69
C VAL A 86 19.60 8.68 -13.52
N HIS A 87 18.57 9.16 -12.83
CA HIS A 87 17.57 10.02 -13.42
C HIS A 87 18.07 11.47 -13.29
N PRO A 88 18.23 12.22 -14.38
CA PRO A 88 18.67 13.62 -14.30
C PRO A 88 17.69 14.42 -13.46
N ARG A 89 18.18 15.21 -12.48
CA ARG A 89 17.36 16.03 -11.57
C ARG A 89 16.43 15.21 -10.65
N ASP A 90 16.92 14.07 -10.17
CA ASP A 90 16.25 13.25 -9.17
C ASP A 90 17.03 13.32 -7.84
N GLU A 91 16.94 14.48 -7.19
CA GLU A 91 17.68 14.80 -5.97
C GLU A 91 17.00 14.19 -4.74
N GLU A 92 17.72 13.35 -3.99
CA GLU A 92 17.21 12.70 -2.76
C GLU A 92 16.80 13.71 -1.67
N ALA A 93 17.44 14.89 -1.66
CA ALA A 93 17.13 15.96 -0.72
C ALA A 93 15.67 16.43 -0.81
N ASN A 94 15.04 16.28 -1.97
CA ASN A 94 13.67 16.74 -2.22
C ASN A 94 12.64 15.61 -2.05
N ASP A 95 13.03 14.42 -1.57
CA ASP A 95 12.14 13.26 -1.54
C ASP A 95 10.88 13.48 -0.71
N TYR A 96 11.00 14.18 0.42
CA TYR A 96 9.85 14.51 1.26
C TYR A 96 8.88 15.47 0.57
N ASP A 97 9.39 16.47 -0.15
CA ASP A 97 8.55 17.41 -0.90
C ASP A 97 7.75 16.67 -1.99
N TYR A 98 8.39 15.75 -2.70
CA TYR A 98 7.71 14.93 -3.71
C TYR A 98 6.69 13.97 -3.10
N ALA A 99 7.01 13.34 -1.97
CA ALA A 99 6.08 12.45 -1.29
C ALA A 99 4.79 13.18 -0.88
N ALA A 100 4.93 14.42 -0.41
CA ALA A 100 3.84 15.28 0.08
C ALA A 100 2.88 15.79 -1.01
N LEU A 101 3.25 15.79 -2.29
CA LEU A 101 2.43 16.32 -3.38
C LEU A 101 1.04 15.67 -3.54
N GLY A 102 0.77 14.52 -2.91
CA GLY A 102 -0.56 13.91 -2.89
C GLY A 102 -1.44 14.29 -1.69
N GLY A 103 -1.07 15.32 -0.93
CA GLY A 103 -1.86 15.78 0.23
C GLY A 103 -1.71 14.91 1.48
N GLU A 104 -0.69 14.05 1.52
CA GLU A 104 -0.40 13.20 2.68
C GLU A 104 0.94 13.60 3.29
N ASP A 105 0.94 13.86 4.59
CA ASP A 105 2.13 14.22 5.35
C ASP A 105 2.96 12.97 5.66
N PHE A 106 3.69 12.48 4.65
CA PHE A 106 4.63 11.36 4.79
C PHE A 106 5.67 11.59 5.91
N SER A 107 6.00 12.85 6.19
CA SER A 107 6.87 13.25 7.28
C SER A 107 6.33 12.91 8.68
N VAL A 108 5.02 12.75 8.85
CA VAL A 108 4.40 12.37 10.13
C VAL A 108 4.66 10.89 10.44
N HIS A 109 4.50 10.03 9.44
CA HIS A 109 4.67 8.58 9.62
C HIS A 109 6.10 8.10 9.42
N PHE A 110 6.86 8.79 8.58
CA PHE A 110 8.24 8.46 8.23
C PHE A 110 9.10 9.71 8.42
N PRO A 111 9.31 10.20 9.66
CA PRO A 111 10.05 11.43 9.89
C PRO A 111 11.46 11.35 9.30
N PRO A 112 12.02 12.46 8.77
CA PRO A 112 13.39 12.47 8.28
C PRO A 112 14.32 11.95 9.36
N LEU A 113 14.93 10.80 9.12
CA LEU A 113 15.97 10.29 10.01
C LEU A 113 17.08 11.32 9.96
N ALA A 114 17.46 11.85 11.11
CA ALA A 114 18.56 12.80 11.21
C ALA A 114 19.75 12.19 10.48
N VAL A 115 20.03 12.70 9.28
CA VAL A 115 21.11 12.17 8.45
C VAL A 115 22.34 12.26 9.34
N PRO A 116 23.02 11.14 9.64
CA PRO A 116 24.26 11.19 10.37
C PRO A 116 25.13 12.19 9.61
N ILE A 117 25.45 13.33 10.24
CA ILE A 117 26.23 14.40 9.63
C ILE A 117 27.36 13.70 8.90
N PRO A 118 27.45 13.83 7.57
CA PRO A 118 28.35 13.00 6.79
C PRO A 118 29.74 13.23 7.36
N VAL A 119 30.22 12.25 8.13
CA VAL A 119 31.54 12.33 8.76
C VAL A 119 32.46 12.51 7.59
N PRO A 120 33.17 13.66 7.48
CA PRO A 120 33.93 13.99 6.29
C PRO A 120 34.83 12.79 6.03
N ARG A 121 34.53 12.06 4.95
CA ARG A 121 35.29 10.87 4.59
C ARG A 121 36.72 11.37 4.44
N LYS A 122 37.59 11.08 5.42
CA LYS A 122 39.02 11.36 5.34
C LYS A 122 39.42 10.85 3.97
N LYS A 123 39.71 11.77 3.04
CA LYS A 123 40.23 11.45 1.71
C LYS A 123 41.37 10.49 1.97
N ARG A 124 41.16 9.19 1.77
CA ARG A 124 42.26 8.22 1.76
C ARG A 124 43.06 8.68 0.57
N GLY A 125 44.13 9.43 0.86
CA GLY A 125 45.08 9.94 -0.10
C GLY A 125 45.72 8.74 -0.78
N GLY A 126 45.06 8.26 -1.83
CA GLY A 126 45.68 7.44 -2.84
C GLY A 126 46.69 8.31 -3.56
N LYS A 127 47.92 8.32 -3.04
CA LYS A 127 49.12 8.74 -3.79
C LYS A 127 49.21 7.84 -5.03
N ARG A 128 48.55 8.22 -6.11
CA ARG A 128 48.98 7.83 -7.45
C ARG A 128 50.04 8.83 -7.87
N LYS A 129 51.30 8.42 -7.67
CA LYS A 129 52.46 9.03 -8.30
C LYS A 129 52.34 8.87 -9.82
N LYS A 130 52.34 10.04 -10.49
CA LYS A 130 53.21 10.45 -11.60
C LYS A 130 53.10 9.72 -12.95
N VAL A 131 53.35 10.53 -14.00
CA VAL A 131 53.59 10.27 -15.43
C VAL A 131 52.40 10.75 -16.28
N THR A 132 52.48 11.71 -17.20
CA THR A 132 53.51 12.64 -17.69
C THR A 132 52.76 13.78 -18.39
N ALA A 133 53.42 14.95 -18.48
CA ALA A 133 53.04 16.14 -19.23
C ALA A 133 52.63 15.84 -20.68
N ILE A 134 51.85 16.76 -21.28
CA ILE A 134 52.16 17.44 -22.56
C ILE A 134 51.01 18.42 -22.91
N VAL A 135 51.35 19.72 -22.74
CA VAL A 135 51.15 20.81 -23.71
C VAL A 135 49.75 21.40 -23.90
N GLN A 136 49.60 22.63 -23.39
CA GLN A 136 48.70 23.66 -23.93
C GLN A 136 49.22 24.15 -25.28
N PRO A 137 48.34 24.66 -26.14
CA PRO A 137 48.52 26.08 -26.43
C PRO A 137 47.25 26.90 -26.33
N GLU A 138 47.46 28.07 -25.77
CA GLU A 138 46.72 29.32 -25.91
C GLU A 138 46.80 29.81 -27.36
N VAL A 139 45.67 29.99 -28.04
CA VAL A 139 45.57 30.88 -29.21
C VAL A 139 44.21 31.59 -29.22
N VAL A 140 44.34 32.90 -29.32
CA VAL A 140 43.40 34.01 -29.49
C VAL A 140 42.56 33.86 -30.76
N ALA A 141 41.28 34.28 -30.75
CA ALA A 141 40.68 35.13 -31.78
C ALA A 141 39.17 35.32 -31.56
N GLU A 142 38.80 36.58 -31.33
CA GLU A 142 37.52 37.15 -31.75
C GLU A 142 37.35 37.00 -33.27
N THR A 143 36.13 36.72 -33.71
CA THR A 143 35.63 37.17 -35.02
C THR A 143 34.11 37.16 -34.97
N ASP A 144 33.57 38.37 -34.94
CA ASP A 144 32.25 38.69 -35.48
C ASP A 144 32.23 38.34 -36.97
N ASP A 145 31.14 37.74 -37.44
CA ASP A 145 30.74 37.84 -38.84
C ASP A 145 29.21 37.73 -38.94
N GLU A 146 28.60 38.88 -39.26
CA GLU A 146 27.29 38.98 -39.86
C GLU A 146 27.33 38.38 -41.27
N ILE A 147 26.45 37.44 -41.59
CA ILE A 147 26.02 37.22 -42.99
C ILE A 147 24.50 37.07 -43.06
N LEU A 148 23.93 38.06 -43.74
CA LEU A 148 22.59 38.20 -44.29
C LEU A 148 22.31 37.19 -45.43
N THR A 149 21.00 36.98 -45.69
CA THR A 149 20.36 36.45 -46.92
C THR A 149 20.56 34.95 -47.21
N ASP A 150 19.60 34.17 -47.73
CA ASP A 150 18.47 34.45 -48.61
C ASP A 150 17.41 33.32 -48.61
N SER A 151 16.17 33.72 -48.86
CA SER A 151 15.00 33.09 -49.51
C SER A 151 14.76 31.57 -49.65
N SER A 152 13.47 31.26 -49.40
CA SER A 152 12.56 30.38 -50.17
C SER A 152 12.73 28.85 -50.14
N GLU A 153 11.77 28.17 -49.50
CA GLU A 153 10.95 27.19 -50.23
C GLU A 153 9.58 26.97 -49.57
N LEU A 154 8.53 27.28 -50.32
CA LEU A 154 7.12 27.05 -49.99
C LEU A 154 6.81 25.55 -50.08
N THR A 155 6.54 24.90 -48.95
CA THR A 155 5.89 23.57 -48.93
C THR A 155 4.41 23.74 -48.55
N PRO A 156 3.45 23.27 -49.36
CA PRO A 156 2.04 23.33 -49.02
C PRO A 156 1.67 22.34 -47.90
N PRO A 157 0.73 22.68 -47.01
CA PRO A 157 0.28 21.77 -45.96
C PRO A 157 -0.60 20.64 -46.54
N PRO A 158 -0.50 19.42 -46.00
CA PRO A 158 -1.36 18.30 -46.41
C PRO A 158 -2.81 18.47 -45.92
N PRO A 159 -3.80 17.86 -46.60
CA PRO A 159 -5.22 18.05 -46.32
C PRO A 159 -5.63 17.47 -44.96
N THR A 160 -6.36 18.28 -44.22
CA THR A 160 -7.03 17.97 -42.96
C THR A 160 -8.04 16.83 -43.15
N ARG A 161 -7.68 15.62 -42.71
CA ARG A 161 -8.63 14.51 -42.55
C ARG A 161 -9.50 14.79 -41.32
N THR A 162 -10.75 15.20 -41.56
CA THR A 162 -11.80 15.26 -40.56
C THR A 162 -12.21 13.84 -40.14
N VAL A 163 -11.53 13.31 -39.13
CA VAL A 163 -11.94 12.07 -38.47
C VAL A 163 -13.24 12.35 -37.71
N LYS A 164 -14.32 11.67 -38.11
CA LYS A 164 -15.61 11.70 -37.43
C LYS A 164 -15.42 11.33 -35.96
N LYS A 165 -15.74 12.27 -35.06
CA LYS A 165 -15.80 12.06 -33.61
C LYS A 165 -16.59 10.78 -33.31
N PRO A 166 -16.01 9.76 -32.65
CA PRO A 166 -16.80 8.66 -32.13
C PRO A 166 -17.71 9.20 -31.05
N ARG A 167 -19.01 8.97 -31.22
CA ARG A 167 -20.06 9.29 -30.26
C ARG A 167 -19.74 8.56 -28.95
N ILE A 168 -19.29 9.32 -27.95
CA ILE A 168 -19.07 8.86 -26.58
C ILE A 168 -20.40 8.29 -26.10
N ARG A 169 -20.49 6.95 -26.02
CA ARG A 169 -21.53 6.29 -25.25
C ARG A 169 -21.19 6.53 -23.79
N THR A 170 -22.12 7.18 -23.09
CA THR A 170 -22.12 7.31 -21.64
C THR A 170 -21.85 5.92 -21.04
N PRO A 171 -20.81 5.74 -20.21
CA PRO A 171 -20.59 4.45 -19.57
C PRO A 171 -21.76 4.17 -18.64
N THR A 172 -22.43 3.05 -18.89
CA THR A 172 -23.34 2.43 -17.93
C THR A 172 -22.60 2.31 -16.60
N PRO A 173 -23.17 2.79 -15.48
CA PRO A 173 -22.54 2.66 -14.17
C PRO A 173 -22.26 1.19 -13.91
N THR A 174 -20.97 0.84 -13.85
CA THR A 174 -20.54 -0.49 -13.44
C THR A 174 -20.81 -0.57 -11.94
N PRO A 175 -21.58 -1.56 -11.45
CA PRO A 175 -21.90 -1.66 -10.04
C PRO A 175 -20.60 -1.85 -9.25
N GLU A 176 -20.36 -0.87 -8.37
CA GLU A 176 -19.34 -0.87 -7.34
C GLU A 176 -19.45 -2.19 -6.54
N PRO A 177 -18.36 -2.96 -6.33
CA PRO A 177 -18.40 -4.12 -5.46
C PRO A 177 -18.58 -3.64 -4.02
N GLN A 178 -19.84 -3.55 -3.61
CA GLN A 178 -20.22 -3.32 -2.23
C GLN A 178 -19.76 -4.53 -1.41
N ASN A 179 -18.55 -4.46 -0.83
CA ASN A 179 -18.17 -5.28 0.32
C ASN A 179 -19.00 -4.83 1.53
N LYS A 180 -20.32 -5.02 1.45
CA LYS A 180 -21.20 -4.93 2.59
C LYS A 180 -21.01 -6.21 3.41
N PRO A 181 -20.83 -6.14 4.73
CA PRO A 181 -20.87 -7.32 5.57
C PRO A 181 -22.26 -7.98 5.40
N LEU A 182 -22.24 -9.22 4.89
CA LEU A 182 -23.41 -10.01 4.57
C LEU A 182 -23.81 -10.81 5.82
N PHE A 183 -24.93 -10.48 6.48
CA PHE A 183 -25.43 -11.17 7.67
C PHE A 183 -26.58 -12.12 7.35
N PRO A 184 -26.56 -13.39 7.83
CA PRO A 184 -27.68 -14.31 7.67
C PRO A 184 -29.00 -13.67 8.12
N SER A 185 -30.07 -13.87 7.36
CA SER A 185 -31.41 -13.37 7.68
C SER A 185 -31.92 -13.80 9.08
N ALA A 186 -31.45 -14.94 9.59
CA ALA A 186 -31.71 -15.41 10.94
C ALA A 186 -30.39 -15.70 11.66
N LEU A 187 -29.91 -14.74 12.45
CA LEU A 187 -28.78 -14.96 13.35
C LEU A 187 -29.22 -15.83 14.54
N PRO A 188 -28.39 -16.78 14.99
CA PRO A 188 -28.65 -17.45 16.25
C PRO A 188 -28.75 -16.41 17.39
N PRO A 189 -29.71 -16.59 18.32
CA PRO A 189 -30.08 -15.53 19.25
C PRO A 189 -29.00 -15.26 20.31
N THR A 190 -28.10 -16.21 20.56
CA THR A 190 -27.06 -16.07 21.58
C THR A 190 -25.73 -16.69 21.12
N LEU A 191 -24.64 -16.15 21.64
CA LEU A 191 -23.28 -16.62 21.35
C LEU A 191 -23.05 -18.11 21.68
N PRO A 192 -23.54 -18.67 22.81
CA PRO A 192 -23.38 -20.10 23.09
C PRO A 192 -24.03 -20.98 22.02
N ILE A 193 -25.23 -20.62 21.56
CA ILE A 193 -25.96 -21.36 20.51
C ILE A 193 -25.18 -21.30 19.20
N PHE A 194 -24.63 -20.13 18.86
CA PHE A 194 -23.77 -19.96 17.68
C PHE A 194 -22.52 -20.84 17.73
N LEU A 195 -21.78 -20.81 18.84
CA LEU A 195 -20.55 -21.60 18.99
C LEU A 195 -20.83 -23.11 18.87
N GLU A 196 -21.90 -23.58 19.51
CA GLU A 196 -22.22 -25.01 19.51
C GLU A 196 -22.87 -25.48 18.19
N SER A 197 -23.81 -24.72 17.65
CA SER A 197 -24.68 -25.18 16.57
C SER A 197 -24.18 -24.74 15.19
N THR A 198 -23.56 -23.57 15.11
CA THR A 198 -23.09 -23.00 13.84
C THR A 198 -21.61 -23.29 13.61
N LEU A 199 -20.79 -23.23 14.66
CA LEU A 199 -19.36 -23.58 14.58
C LEU A 199 -19.07 -25.04 14.97
N GLU A 200 -20.09 -25.79 15.38
CA GLU A 200 -19.99 -27.21 15.78
C GLU A 200 -19.00 -27.44 16.94
N LEU A 201 -18.77 -26.44 17.79
CA LEU A 201 -17.87 -26.52 18.95
C LEU A 201 -18.59 -27.14 20.15
N LYS A 202 -18.88 -28.45 20.07
CA LYS A 202 -19.54 -29.24 21.13
C LYS A 202 -18.58 -30.19 21.84
N GLY A 203 -18.95 -30.63 23.05
CA GLY A 203 -18.24 -31.67 23.79
C GLY A 203 -16.88 -31.24 24.35
N ALA A 204 -15.83 -32.03 24.10
CA ALA A 204 -14.47 -31.76 24.59
C ALA A 204 -13.87 -30.44 24.04
N MET A 205 -14.37 -30.00 22.88
CA MET A 205 -13.96 -28.78 22.17
C MET A 205 -14.91 -27.59 22.41
N SER A 206 -15.72 -27.65 23.47
CA SER A 206 -16.71 -26.62 23.78
C SER A 206 -16.06 -25.30 24.21
N LEU A 207 -16.21 -24.29 23.37
CA LEU A 207 -15.97 -22.88 23.72
C LEU A 207 -17.20 -22.20 24.34
N SER A 208 -18.31 -22.93 24.51
CA SER A 208 -19.52 -22.45 25.19
C SER A 208 -19.45 -22.53 26.73
N ARG A 209 -18.30 -22.95 27.29
CA ARG A 209 -18.10 -23.00 28.75
C ARG A 209 -18.15 -21.59 29.35
N PRO A 210 -18.66 -21.42 30.59
CA PRO A 210 -18.79 -20.10 31.23
C PRO A 210 -17.50 -19.27 31.25
N LYS A 211 -16.36 -19.95 31.42
CA LYS A 211 -15.02 -19.35 31.44
C LYS A 211 -14.66 -18.66 30.11
N HIS A 212 -15.01 -19.30 29.00
CA HIS A 212 -14.74 -18.81 27.65
C HIS A 212 -15.78 -17.77 27.24
N LEU A 213 -17.04 -17.97 27.62
CA LEU A 213 -18.09 -16.96 27.44
C LEU A 213 -17.77 -15.65 28.17
N ALA A 214 -17.13 -15.70 29.35
CA ALA A 214 -16.66 -14.50 30.03
C ALA A 214 -15.60 -13.75 29.20
N ALA A 215 -14.64 -14.48 28.59
CA ALA A 215 -13.65 -13.90 27.69
C ALA A 215 -14.29 -13.29 26.44
N PHE A 216 -15.24 -13.99 25.81
CA PHE A 216 -15.96 -13.47 24.66
C PHE A 216 -16.80 -12.24 25.00
N ASN A 217 -17.51 -12.23 26.13
CA ASN A 217 -18.30 -11.09 26.57
C ASN A 217 -17.40 -9.89 26.92
N ALA A 218 -16.27 -10.12 27.58
CA ALA A 218 -15.29 -9.09 27.89
C ALA A 218 -14.67 -8.47 26.63
N ALA A 219 -14.42 -9.30 25.62
CA ALA A 219 -14.03 -8.91 24.26
C ALA A 219 -15.16 -8.22 23.47
N GLY A 220 -16.40 -8.24 23.98
CA GLY A 220 -17.59 -7.83 23.26
C GLY A 220 -17.87 -8.67 22.01
N LEU A 221 -17.39 -9.91 21.91
CA LEU A 221 -17.63 -10.78 20.77
C LEU A 221 -19.10 -11.22 20.75
N THR A 222 -19.89 -10.62 19.86
CA THR A 222 -21.28 -11.02 19.58
C THR A 222 -21.35 -11.94 18.38
N VAL A 223 -22.50 -12.58 18.17
CA VAL A 223 -22.75 -13.40 16.96
C VAL A 223 -22.51 -12.59 15.69
N ALA A 224 -23.06 -11.37 15.62
CA ALA A 224 -22.86 -10.48 14.47
C ALA A 224 -21.38 -10.17 14.24
N ARG A 225 -20.61 -9.84 15.29
CA ARG A 225 -19.17 -9.58 15.17
C ARG A 225 -18.40 -10.83 14.72
N ALA A 226 -18.75 -12.01 15.23
CA ALA A 226 -18.15 -13.26 14.79
C ALA A 226 -18.36 -13.51 13.28
N TYR A 227 -19.55 -13.23 12.74
CA TYR A 227 -19.81 -13.32 11.30
C TYR A 227 -18.95 -12.33 10.49
N ILE A 228 -18.77 -11.10 10.96
CA ILE A 228 -17.96 -10.10 10.25
C ILE A 228 -16.49 -10.52 10.22
N ILE A 229 -15.96 -10.90 11.38
CA ILE A 229 -14.56 -11.33 11.52
C ILE A 229 -14.31 -12.58 10.70
N ALA A 230 -15.28 -13.50 10.60
CA ALA A 230 -15.17 -14.67 9.73
C ALA A 230 -14.98 -14.31 8.24
N GLN A 231 -15.44 -13.14 7.79
CA GLN A 231 -15.24 -12.68 6.40
C GLN A 231 -13.85 -12.09 6.16
N TRP A 232 -13.03 -11.92 7.20
CA TRP A 232 -11.72 -11.30 7.04
C TRP A 232 -10.70 -12.24 6.40
N PRO A 233 -9.64 -11.69 5.78
CA PRO A 233 -8.47 -12.46 5.38
C PRO A 233 -7.87 -13.21 6.57
N ASP A 234 -7.35 -14.41 6.35
CA ASP A 234 -6.91 -15.32 7.42
C ASP A 234 -5.88 -14.66 8.38
N ALA A 235 -4.94 -13.89 7.83
CA ALA A 235 -3.96 -13.14 8.64
C ALA A 235 -4.61 -12.09 9.55
N GLN A 236 -5.68 -11.43 9.08
CA GLN A 236 -6.41 -10.42 9.87
C GLN A 236 -7.34 -11.08 10.89
N LEU A 237 -7.95 -12.21 10.52
CA LEU A 237 -8.76 -13.04 11.42
C LEU A 237 -7.93 -13.52 12.62
N ASN A 238 -6.76 -14.11 12.37
CA ASN A 238 -5.88 -14.61 13.43
C ASN A 238 -5.39 -13.50 14.35
N GLU A 239 -4.91 -12.38 13.79
CA GLU A 239 -4.43 -11.24 14.59
C GLU A 239 -5.57 -10.64 15.43
N ALA A 240 -6.77 -10.51 14.87
CA ALA A 240 -7.93 -10.01 15.59
C ALA A 240 -8.30 -10.90 16.79
N LEU A 241 -8.39 -12.21 16.58
CA LEU A 241 -8.71 -13.16 17.65
C LEU A 241 -7.62 -13.20 18.71
N THR A 242 -6.35 -13.24 18.30
CA THR A 242 -5.20 -13.25 19.22
C THR A 242 -5.17 -11.99 20.06
N ARG A 243 -5.39 -10.83 19.44
CA ARG A 243 -5.40 -9.56 20.14
C ARG A 243 -6.53 -9.49 21.17
N VAL A 244 -7.75 -9.78 20.73
CA VAL A 244 -8.96 -9.59 21.54
C VAL A 244 -9.14 -10.66 22.62
N LEU A 245 -8.73 -11.91 22.35
CA LEU A 245 -9.02 -13.06 23.22
C LEU A 245 -7.80 -13.59 23.98
N VAL A 246 -6.60 -13.10 23.67
CA VAL A 246 -5.35 -13.48 24.35
C VAL A 246 -4.64 -12.27 24.96
N ARG A 247 -4.42 -11.19 24.18
CA ARG A 247 -3.59 -10.05 24.63
C ARG A 247 -4.37 -9.02 25.45
N ASP A 248 -5.53 -8.58 24.97
CA ASP A 248 -6.27 -7.44 25.50
C ASP A 248 -7.39 -7.86 26.47
N VAL A 249 -7.23 -9.01 27.13
CA VAL A 249 -8.24 -9.58 28.03
C VAL A 249 -8.22 -8.85 29.38
N PRO A 250 -9.36 -8.35 29.89
CA PRO A 250 -9.43 -7.65 31.17
C PRO A 250 -8.95 -8.49 32.35
N ALA A 251 -8.38 -7.82 33.35
CA ALA A 251 -7.93 -8.46 34.58
C ALA A 251 -9.08 -9.23 35.26
N GLY A 252 -8.82 -10.50 35.62
CA GLY A 252 -9.80 -11.39 36.24
C GLY A 252 -10.56 -12.30 35.26
N VAL A 253 -10.36 -12.13 33.95
CA VAL A 253 -10.89 -13.03 32.92
C VAL A 253 -9.78 -13.92 32.39
N ARG A 254 -10.03 -15.23 32.26
CA ARG A 254 -9.04 -16.18 31.71
C ARG A 254 -8.90 -15.95 30.20
N PRO A 255 -7.71 -15.64 29.68
CA PRO A 255 -7.49 -15.57 28.24
C PRO A 255 -7.65 -16.96 27.62
N LEU A 256 -8.10 -17.00 26.37
CA LEU A 256 -8.08 -18.24 25.60
C LEU A 256 -6.64 -18.66 25.35
N ASP A 257 -6.39 -19.96 25.33
CA ASP A 257 -5.09 -20.45 24.89
C ASP A 257 -4.97 -20.44 23.35
N ASN A 258 -3.72 -20.54 22.86
CA ASN A 258 -3.46 -20.49 21.41
C ASN A 258 -4.17 -21.63 20.65
N PHE A 259 -4.40 -22.78 21.30
CA PHE A 259 -5.10 -23.90 20.69
C PHE A 259 -6.59 -23.60 20.53
N GLU A 260 -7.23 -23.06 21.57
CA GLU A 260 -8.62 -22.60 21.58
C GLU A 260 -8.85 -21.51 20.51
N VAL A 261 -7.91 -20.57 20.37
CA VAL A 261 -7.95 -19.54 19.33
C VAL A 261 -7.81 -20.13 17.93
N THR A 262 -6.85 -21.03 17.71
CA THR A 262 -6.65 -21.68 16.40
C THR A 262 -7.89 -22.49 15.99
N MET A 263 -8.49 -23.19 16.95
CA MET A 263 -9.73 -23.94 16.72
C MET A 263 -10.90 -23.03 16.36
N LEU A 264 -11.05 -21.89 17.04
CA LEU A 264 -12.07 -20.91 16.72
C LEU A 264 -11.85 -20.31 15.32
N GLU A 265 -10.59 -19.99 14.98
CA GLU A 265 -10.21 -19.52 13.64
C GLU A 265 -10.63 -20.51 12.55
N ASP A 266 -10.25 -21.78 12.68
CA ASP A 266 -10.57 -22.80 11.69
C ASP A 266 -12.08 -22.95 11.48
N ARG A 267 -12.89 -22.86 12.55
CA ARG A 267 -14.35 -22.93 12.44
C ARG A 267 -14.95 -21.69 11.80
N LEU A 268 -14.44 -20.50 12.11
CA LEU A 268 -14.86 -19.26 11.44
C LEU A 268 -14.48 -19.26 9.95
N ARG A 269 -13.31 -19.84 9.60
CA ARG A 269 -12.92 -20.05 8.20
C ARG A 269 -13.88 -21.01 7.48
N GLY A 270 -14.27 -22.09 8.15
CA GLY A 270 -15.29 -23.03 7.65
C GLY A 270 -16.65 -22.36 7.43
N LEU A 271 -17.05 -21.46 8.35
CA LEU A 271 -18.26 -20.66 8.22
C LEU A 271 -18.21 -19.73 6.99
N ARG A 272 -17.06 -19.10 6.71
CA ARG A 272 -16.88 -18.28 5.50
C ARG A 272 -17.20 -19.07 4.23
N ALA A 273 -16.68 -20.29 4.14
CA ALA A 273 -16.89 -21.17 2.99
C ALA A 273 -18.35 -21.62 2.83
N SER A 274 -19.09 -21.81 3.93
CA SER A 274 -20.51 -22.21 3.89
C SER A 274 -21.44 -21.04 3.58
N VAL A 275 -21.12 -19.84 4.06
CA VAL A 275 -21.90 -18.61 3.85
C VAL A 275 -21.88 -18.16 2.38
N SER A 276 -20.75 -18.34 1.67
CA SER A 276 -20.65 -17.99 0.25
C SER A 276 -21.60 -18.77 -0.68
N ASN A 277 -22.16 -19.90 -0.23
CA ASN A 277 -22.90 -20.81 -1.11
C ASN A 277 -24.42 -20.73 -1.00
N ASN A 278 -25.04 -20.24 0.08
CA ASN A 278 -26.44 -20.60 0.36
C ASN A 278 -27.34 -19.62 1.14
N GLN A 279 -27.02 -18.34 1.33
CA GLN A 279 -27.88 -17.46 2.16
C GLN A 279 -28.29 -16.13 1.53
N THR A 280 -29.55 -15.75 1.81
CA THR A 280 -30.11 -14.41 1.59
C THR A 280 -29.83 -13.56 2.83
N PHE A 281 -29.34 -12.33 2.63
CA PHE A 281 -28.73 -11.51 3.66
C PHE A 281 -29.55 -10.25 3.97
N THR A 282 -29.61 -9.86 5.26
CA THR A 282 -30.26 -8.62 5.73
C THR A 282 -29.23 -7.60 6.22
N PRO A 283 -29.48 -6.29 6.02
CA PRO A 283 -28.57 -5.24 6.48
C PRO A 283 -28.58 -5.12 8.02
N PRO A 284 -27.44 -4.77 8.64
CA PRO A 284 -27.35 -4.60 10.09
C PRO A 284 -28.21 -3.43 10.57
N THR A 285 -28.72 -3.53 11.80
CA THR A 285 -29.41 -2.40 12.43
C THR A 285 -28.42 -1.30 12.82
N LEU A 286 -28.89 -0.08 13.07
CA LEU A 286 -28.04 1.06 13.45
C LEU A 286 -27.28 0.80 14.77
N ALA A 287 -27.89 0.10 15.72
CA ALA A 287 -27.24 -0.33 16.96
C ALA A 287 -26.13 -1.34 16.70
N ASP A 288 -26.36 -2.29 15.79
CA ASP A 288 -25.33 -3.24 15.36
C ASP A 288 -24.18 -2.51 14.69
N ALA A 289 -24.45 -1.53 13.81
CA ALA A 289 -23.42 -0.78 13.10
C ALA A 289 -22.49 -0.01 14.05
N LEU A 290 -23.02 0.65 15.08
CA LEU A 290 -22.21 1.36 16.09
C LEU A 290 -21.41 0.39 16.97
N SER A 291 -22.04 -0.74 17.34
CA SER A 291 -21.36 -1.81 18.06
C SER A 291 -20.24 -2.42 17.21
N ILE A 292 -20.42 -2.59 15.91
CA ILE A 292 -19.41 -3.09 15.00
C ILE A 292 -18.27 -2.07 14.89
N ALA A 293 -18.56 -0.79 14.67
CA ALA A 293 -17.55 0.25 14.53
C ALA A 293 -16.60 0.31 15.75
N SER A 294 -17.15 0.27 16.98
CA SER A 294 -16.33 0.26 18.22
C SER A 294 -15.46 -0.99 18.37
N PHE A 295 -15.94 -2.14 17.89
CA PHE A 295 -15.15 -3.36 17.85
C PHE A 295 -14.01 -3.27 16.86
N LEU A 296 -14.30 -2.76 15.66
CA LEU A 296 -13.30 -2.58 14.60
C LEU A 296 -12.18 -1.63 15.03
N THR A 297 -12.50 -0.56 15.76
CA THR A 297 -11.49 0.35 16.31
C THR A 297 -10.59 -0.34 17.35
N ASN A 298 -11.15 -1.23 18.18
CA ASN A 298 -10.36 -1.99 19.15
C ASN A 298 -9.45 -3.01 18.45
N VAL A 299 -9.92 -3.63 17.38
CA VAL A 299 -9.15 -4.61 16.61
C VAL A 299 -8.07 -3.96 15.75
N GLN A 300 -8.35 -2.81 15.13
CA GLN A 300 -7.42 -2.09 14.25
C GLN A 300 -6.37 -1.26 15.01
N GLY A 301 -6.45 -1.20 16.34
CA GLY A 301 -5.53 -0.42 17.15
C GLY A 301 -5.76 1.07 17.00
N GLY A 302 -6.94 1.56 17.41
CA GLY A 302 -7.13 2.98 17.64
C GLY A 302 -6.11 3.47 18.67
N CYS A 303 -5.14 4.27 18.21
CA CYS A 303 -4.41 5.19 19.07
C CYS A 303 -5.43 6.20 19.63
N ALA A 304 -6.02 5.86 20.78
CA ALA A 304 -6.54 6.86 21.69
C ALA A 304 -5.35 7.30 22.57
N GLY A 305 -4.63 8.30 22.08
CA GLY A 305 -3.52 8.97 22.74
C GLY A 305 -3.32 10.32 22.09
#